data_AF-T0AZ83-F1
#
_entry.id   AF-T0AZ83-F1
#
_cell.length_a   1.000
_cell.length_b   1.000
_cell.length_c   1.000
_cell.angle_alpha   90.00
_cell.angle_beta   90.00
_cell.angle_gamma   90.00
#
_symmetry.space_group_name_H-M   'P 1'
#
loop_
_entity.id
_entity.type
_entity.pdbx_description
1 polymer ?
#
loop_
_entity_poly.entity_id
_entity_poly.type
_entity_poly.pdbx_seq_one_letter_code
_entity_poly.pdbx_strand_id
1 'polypeptide(L)'
;MGDAKALASLLQRGVDPDTVDAQGNTLLILAAREGQTAALEALLKYRVRIDYRNPAGDSALMLAVLRGHDDAARALLKAGAQINHEGWAPLHYAAFEGRESMVETLLSAGADVNIKAPNLATPLMIAARNGHIEVVRRLLAVPATDLNALNDAGLAADVWALQNANTDIAELIQAERKRRGLPAPAIRVTIE
;
A
#
# COMPACT_ATOMS: atom_id res chain seq x y z
N MET A 1 15.02 -21.76 -8.83
CA MET A 1 16.21 -21.69 -9.70
C MET A 1 15.88 -21.57 -11.21
N GLY A 2 14.59 -21.55 -11.61
CA GLY A 2 14.16 -21.53 -13.02
C GLY A 2 14.14 -20.16 -13.70
N ASP A 3 13.73 -19.10 -13.00
CA ASP A 3 13.35 -17.85 -13.70
C ASP A 3 14.48 -16.83 -13.85
N ALA A 4 15.42 -16.75 -12.90
CA ALA A 4 16.55 -15.83 -12.99
C ALA A 4 17.49 -16.14 -14.19
N LYS A 5 17.62 -17.43 -14.57
CA LYS A 5 18.39 -17.82 -15.76
C LYS A 5 17.63 -17.50 -17.05
N ALA A 6 16.30 -17.68 -17.07
CA ALA A 6 15.46 -17.32 -18.21
C ALA A 6 15.47 -15.81 -18.44
N LEU A 7 15.37 -15.02 -17.36
CA LEU A 7 15.46 -13.57 -17.36
C LEU A 7 16.84 -13.09 -17.84
N ALA A 8 17.92 -13.65 -17.30
CA ALA A 8 19.28 -13.34 -17.75
C ALA A 8 19.48 -13.67 -19.24
N SER A 9 18.91 -14.76 -19.73
CA SER A 9 18.93 -15.14 -21.15
C SER A 9 18.15 -14.15 -22.02
N LEU A 10 16.98 -13.67 -21.58
CA LEU A 10 16.20 -12.64 -22.28
C LEU A 10 16.98 -11.33 -22.40
N LEU A 11 17.58 -10.87 -21.30
CA LEU A 11 18.36 -9.63 -21.29
C LEU A 11 19.64 -9.74 -22.14
N GLN A 12 20.32 -10.89 -22.12
CA GLN A 12 21.48 -11.15 -22.97
C GLN A 12 21.14 -11.18 -24.47
N ARG A 13 19.89 -11.49 -24.82
CA ARG A 13 19.39 -11.48 -26.21
C ARG A 13 18.95 -10.08 -26.66
N GLY A 14 19.18 -9.06 -25.84
CA GLY A 14 18.85 -7.67 -26.17
C GLY A 14 17.37 -7.34 -26.05
N VAL A 15 16.59 -8.14 -25.32
CA VAL A 15 15.20 -7.81 -25.00
C VAL A 15 15.19 -6.62 -24.06
N ASP A 16 14.43 -5.59 -24.41
CA ASP A 16 14.23 -4.42 -23.55
C ASP A 16 13.53 -4.86 -22.25
N PRO A 17 14.16 -4.63 -21.07
CA PRO A 17 13.60 -5.03 -19.78
C PRO A 17 12.23 -4.37 -19.46
N ASP A 18 11.90 -3.27 -20.14
CA ASP A 18 10.64 -2.55 -19.98
C ASP A 18 9.55 -2.99 -20.96
N THR A 19 9.78 -4.06 -21.74
CA THR A 19 8.74 -4.76 -22.48
C THR A 19 7.64 -5.25 -21.55
N VAL A 20 6.41 -5.27 -22.05
CA VAL A 20 5.23 -5.66 -21.28
C VAL A 20 4.62 -6.95 -21.80
N ASP A 21 4.05 -7.74 -20.89
CA ASP A 21 3.23 -8.91 -21.23
C ASP A 21 1.85 -8.51 -21.77
N ALA A 22 1.00 -9.51 -22.06
CA ALA A 22 -0.36 -9.28 -22.56
C ALA A 22 -1.28 -8.56 -21.56
N GLN A 23 -0.89 -8.49 -20.29
CA GLN A 23 -1.60 -7.78 -19.22
C GLN A 23 -0.97 -6.41 -18.93
N GLY A 24 0.05 -6.01 -19.70
CA GLY A 24 0.73 -4.73 -19.56
C GLY A 24 1.72 -4.68 -18.40
N ASN A 25 2.18 -5.82 -17.87
CA ASN A 25 3.18 -5.89 -16.80
C ASN A 25 4.60 -5.95 -17.38
N THR A 26 5.52 -5.13 -16.85
CA THR A 26 6.96 -5.26 -17.15
C THR A 26 7.57 -6.47 -16.44
N LEU A 27 8.77 -6.86 -16.84
CA LEU A 27 9.54 -7.90 -16.15
C LEU A 27 9.76 -7.57 -14.66
N LEU A 28 9.93 -6.30 -14.32
CA LEU A 28 10.07 -5.86 -12.93
C LEU A 28 8.77 -6.07 -12.13
N ILE A 29 7.61 -5.72 -12.72
CA ILE A 29 6.30 -5.95 -12.10
C ILE A 29 6.08 -7.45 -11.88
N LEU A 30 6.39 -8.28 -12.86
CA LEU A 30 6.25 -9.74 -12.74
C LEU A 30 7.16 -10.31 -11.65
N ALA A 31 8.44 -9.92 -11.64
CA ALA A 31 9.37 -10.37 -10.60
C ALA A 31 8.92 -9.94 -9.19
N ALA A 32 8.38 -8.74 -9.05
CA ALA A 32 7.86 -8.23 -7.79
C ALA A 32 6.58 -8.98 -7.34
N ARG A 33 5.64 -9.22 -8.26
CA ARG A 33 4.37 -9.92 -8.02
C ARG A 33 4.56 -11.38 -7.61
N GLU A 34 5.57 -12.05 -8.17
CA GLU A 34 5.89 -13.44 -7.88
C GLU A 34 6.98 -13.60 -6.80
N GLY A 35 7.46 -12.50 -6.22
CA GLY A 35 8.46 -12.53 -5.14
C GLY A 35 9.84 -13.03 -5.55
N GLN A 36 10.18 -12.90 -6.84
CA GLN A 36 11.46 -13.36 -7.39
C GLN A 36 12.58 -12.35 -7.10
N THR A 37 12.96 -12.20 -5.83
CA THR A 37 13.92 -11.18 -5.37
C THR A 37 15.23 -11.18 -6.17
N ALA A 38 15.80 -12.35 -6.48
CA ALA A 38 17.04 -12.43 -7.26
C ALA A 38 16.90 -11.90 -8.70
N ALA A 39 15.75 -12.17 -9.33
CA ALA A 39 15.45 -11.66 -10.67
C ALA A 39 15.16 -10.14 -10.64
N LEU A 40 14.42 -9.70 -9.63
CA LEU A 40 14.14 -8.29 -9.38
C LEU A 40 15.44 -7.50 -9.15
N GLU A 41 16.33 -7.97 -8.28
CA GLU A 41 17.62 -7.34 -8.03
C GLU A 41 18.51 -7.33 -9.27
N ALA A 42 18.44 -8.37 -10.11
CA ALA A 42 19.15 -8.37 -11.38
C ALA A 42 18.61 -7.30 -12.34
N LEU A 43 17.28 -7.14 -12.43
CA LEU A 43 16.63 -6.11 -13.26
C LEU A 43 16.97 -4.69 -12.79
N LEU A 44 17.00 -4.46 -11.48
CA LEU A 44 17.32 -3.15 -10.89
C LEU A 44 18.76 -2.68 -11.19
N LYS A 45 19.65 -3.56 -11.66
CA LYS A 45 20.99 -3.16 -12.14
C LYS A 45 20.96 -2.53 -13.54
N TYR A 46 19.85 -2.64 -14.26
CA TYR A 46 19.63 -2.02 -15.56
C TYR A 46 18.81 -0.74 -15.40
N ARG A 47 18.78 0.09 -16.44
CA ARG A 47 17.91 1.28 -16.50
C ARG A 47 16.47 0.89 -16.82
N VAL A 48 15.78 0.31 -15.84
CA VAL A 48 14.36 -0.06 -15.92
C VAL A 48 13.45 1.06 -15.41
N ARG A 49 12.22 1.13 -15.90
CA ARG A 49 11.18 2.04 -15.37
C ARG A 49 10.62 1.47 -14.06
N ILE A 50 11.28 1.77 -12.95
CA ILE A 50 10.91 1.29 -11.60
C ILE A 50 9.45 1.63 -11.25
N ASP A 51 9.01 2.83 -11.61
CA ASP A 51 7.69 3.37 -11.26
C ASP A 51 6.63 3.18 -12.35
N TYR A 52 6.92 2.36 -13.38
CA TYR A 52 5.92 2.03 -14.38
C TYR A 52 4.71 1.37 -13.70
N ARG A 53 3.49 1.83 -14.08
CA ARG A 53 2.22 1.27 -13.63
C ARG A 53 1.57 0.50 -14.78
N ASN A 54 1.12 -0.71 -14.51
CA ASN A 54 0.35 -1.50 -15.48
C ASN A 54 -1.03 -0.86 -15.75
N PRO A 55 -1.85 -1.37 -16.69
CA PRO A 55 -3.19 -0.84 -16.97
C PRO A 55 -4.16 -0.86 -15.78
N ALA A 56 -3.93 -1.70 -14.77
CA ALA A 56 -4.70 -1.70 -13.52
C ALA A 56 -4.27 -0.59 -12.54
N GLY A 57 -3.19 0.12 -12.85
CA GLY A 57 -2.62 1.14 -11.99
C GLY A 57 -1.65 0.58 -10.95
N ASP A 58 -1.12 -0.62 -11.11
CA ASP A 58 -0.19 -1.19 -10.12
C ASP A 58 1.28 -1.03 -10.56
N SER A 59 2.11 -0.52 -9.65
CA SER A 59 3.57 -0.56 -9.79
C SER A 59 4.16 -1.86 -9.23
N ALA A 60 5.44 -2.11 -9.49
CA ALA A 60 6.14 -3.26 -8.93
C ALA A 60 6.08 -3.26 -7.38
N LEU A 61 6.24 -2.09 -6.75
CA LEU A 61 6.19 -1.97 -5.30
C LEU A 61 4.79 -2.29 -4.75
N MET A 62 3.74 -1.80 -5.42
CA MET A 62 2.36 -2.09 -5.02
C MET A 62 2.07 -3.60 -5.03
N LEU A 63 2.43 -4.30 -6.10
CA LEU A 63 2.18 -5.74 -6.20
C LEU A 63 3.06 -6.56 -5.23
N ALA A 64 4.32 -6.16 -5.00
CA ALA A 64 5.14 -6.81 -3.98
C ALA A 64 4.50 -6.71 -2.60
N VAL A 65 4.00 -5.52 -2.23
CA VAL A 65 3.33 -5.29 -0.93
C VAL A 65 2.02 -6.06 -0.83
N LEU A 66 1.15 -5.99 -1.85
CA LEU A 66 -0.12 -6.71 -1.89
C LEU A 66 0.10 -8.23 -1.76
N ARG A 67 1.08 -8.79 -2.48
CA ARG A 67 1.38 -10.23 -2.46
C ARG A 67 2.24 -10.68 -1.28
N GLY A 68 2.76 -9.74 -0.50
CA GLY A 68 3.53 -10.05 0.71
C GLY A 68 4.97 -10.42 0.51
N HIS A 69 5.56 -9.97 -0.59
CA HIS A 69 6.96 -10.19 -0.90
C HIS A 69 7.79 -9.07 -0.29
N ASP A 70 7.95 -9.13 1.04
CA ASP A 70 8.59 -8.07 1.82
C ASP A 70 10.02 -7.78 1.36
N ASP A 71 10.80 -8.80 1.00
CA ASP A 71 12.16 -8.63 0.49
C ASP A 71 12.17 -7.90 -0.86
N ALA A 72 11.25 -8.23 -1.75
CA ALA A 72 11.08 -7.55 -3.03
C ALA A 72 10.65 -6.08 -2.83
N ALA A 73 9.70 -5.83 -1.92
CA ALA A 73 9.27 -4.48 -1.57
C ALA A 73 10.42 -3.65 -0.99
N ARG A 74 11.20 -4.19 -0.05
CA ARG A 74 12.39 -3.52 0.52
C ARG A 74 13.45 -3.24 -0.54
N ALA A 75 13.69 -4.16 -1.47
CA ALA A 75 14.62 -3.95 -2.58
C ALA A 75 14.17 -2.81 -3.50
N LEU A 76 12.87 -2.74 -3.83
CA LEU A 76 12.28 -1.67 -4.64
C LEU A 76 12.35 -0.30 -3.94
N LEU A 77 12.04 -0.25 -2.64
CA LEU A 77 12.19 0.96 -1.83
C LEU A 77 13.64 1.47 -1.82
N LYS A 78 14.60 0.55 -1.63
CA LYS A 78 16.03 0.89 -1.68
C LYS A 78 16.47 1.39 -3.06
N ALA A 79 15.83 0.91 -4.12
CA ALA A 79 16.08 1.37 -5.49
C ALA A 79 15.38 2.69 -5.84
N GLY A 80 14.65 3.30 -4.89
CA GLY A 80 14.00 4.60 -5.09
C GLY A 80 12.62 4.53 -5.72
N ALA A 81 11.92 3.38 -5.61
CA ALA A 81 10.54 3.28 -6.06
C ALA A 81 9.64 4.32 -5.36
N GLN A 82 8.77 4.96 -6.14
CA GLN A 82 7.80 5.91 -5.65
C GLN A 82 6.84 5.24 -4.66
N ILE A 83 6.68 5.87 -3.49
CA ILE A 83 5.89 5.33 -2.37
C ILE A 83 4.49 5.92 -2.34
N ASN A 84 4.35 7.17 -2.78
CA ASN A 84 3.10 7.91 -2.78
C ASN A 84 2.60 8.04 -4.22
N HIS A 85 1.44 7.45 -4.50
CA HIS A 85 0.83 7.46 -5.82
C HIS A 85 -0.62 7.94 -5.74
N GLU A 86 -1.09 8.60 -6.79
CA GLU A 86 -2.51 8.87 -6.95
C GLU A 86 -3.30 7.55 -7.07
N GLY A 87 -4.45 7.50 -6.40
CA GLY A 87 -5.26 6.30 -6.29
C GLY A 87 -4.76 5.35 -5.20
N TRP A 88 -4.72 4.05 -5.50
CA TRP A 88 -4.13 3.08 -4.57
C TRP A 88 -2.62 3.24 -4.51
N ALA A 89 -2.08 3.09 -3.30
CA ALA A 89 -0.67 3.27 -2.99
C ALA A 89 -0.20 2.08 -2.14
N PRO A 90 1.11 1.80 -2.08
CA PRO A 90 1.66 0.73 -1.24
C PRO A 90 1.11 0.69 0.19
N LEU A 91 0.94 1.84 0.84
CA LEU A 91 0.43 1.89 2.22
C LEU A 91 -1.05 1.45 2.32
N HIS A 92 -1.87 1.72 1.31
CA HIS A 92 -3.25 1.20 1.24
C HIS A 92 -3.25 -0.32 1.13
N TYR A 93 -2.38 -0.91 0.29
CA TYR A 93 -2.27 -2.36 0.14
C TYR A 93 -1.77 -3.03 1.42
N ALA A 94 -0.76 -2.46 2.08
CA ALA A 94 -0.27 -2.97 3.37
C ALA A 94 -1.37 -2.91 4.44
N ALA A 95 -2.17 -1.84 4.46
CA ALA A 95 -3.30 -1.71 5.36
C ALA A 95 -4.45 -2.67 5.04
N PHE A 96 -4.72 -2.92 3.76
CA PHE A 96 -5.75 -3.85 3.30
C PHE A 96 -5.44 -5.30 3.72
N GLU A 97 -4.18 -5.71 3.56
CA GLU A 97 -3.68 -7.05 3.87
C GLU A 97 -3.28 -7.24 5.35
N GLY A 98 -3.34 -6.20 6.18
CA GLY A 98 -2.97 -6.30 7.60
C GLY A 98 -1.46 -6.45 7.85
N ARG A 99 -0.62 -6.00 6.94
CA ARG A 99 0.84 -6.21 6.97
C ARG A 99 1.55 -5.19 7.84
N GLU A 100 1.51 -5.41 9.15
CA GLU A 100 2.09 -4.54 10.17
C GLU A 100 3.55 -4.12 9.88
N SER A 101 4.47 -5.08 9.69
CA SER A 101 5.88 -4.76 9.43
C SER A 101 6.09 -3.96 8.15
N MET A 102 5.25 -4.19 7.13
CA MET A 102 5.32 -3.43 5.89
C MET A 102 4.77 -2.01 6.05
N VAL A 103 3.72 -1.83 6.85
CA VAL A 103 3.22 -0.50 7.22
C VAL A 103 4.32 0.32 7.90
N GLU A 104 5.02 -0.25 8.89
CA GLU A 104 6.16 0.42 9.54
C GLU A 104 7.27 0.78 8.55
N THR A 105 7.59 -0.15 7.64
CA THR A 105 8.62 0.03 6.63
C THR A 105 8.27 1.17 5.68
N LEU A 106 7.04 1.21 5.18
CA LEU A 106 6.54 2.24 4.27
C LEU A 106 6.48 3.61 4.95
N LEU A 107 6.00 3.69 6.20
CA LEU A 107 5.96 4.92 6.98
C LEU A 107 7.38 5.46 7.23
N SER A 108 8.32 4.58 7.59
CA SER A 108 9.74 4.94 7.79
C SER A 108 10.40 5.43 6.49
N ALA A 109 9.92 4.96 5.35
CA ALA A 109 10.39 5.39 4.03
C ALA A 109 9.69 6.67 3.53
N GLY A 110 8.78 7.26 4.30
CA GLY A 110 8.11 8.53 3.95
C GLY A 110 6.77 8.37 3.22
N ALA A 111 6.09 7.23 3.40
CA ALA A 111 4.70 7.12 2.97
C ALA A 111 3.82 8.16 3.68
N ASP A 112 2.96 8.83 2.91
CA ASP A 112 1.94 9.71 3.47
C ASP A 112 0.88 8.87 4.20
N VAL A 113 0.83 8.99 5.52
CA VAL A 113 -0.10 8.24 6.38
C VAL A 113 -1.57 8.55 6.10
N ASN A 114 -1.85 9.72 5.50
CA ASN A 114 -3.20 10.21 5.19
C ASN A 114 -3.51 10.16 3.68
N ILE A 115 -2.68 9.48 2.89
CA ILE A 115 -2.90 9.33 1.45
C ILE A 115 -4.31 8.79 1.17
N LYS A 116 -4.94 9.29 0.11
CA LYS A 116 -6.34 8.98 -0.21
C LYS A 116 -6.44 8.12 -1.46
N ALA A 117 -7.11 6.99 -1.31
CA ALA A 117 -7.59 6.17 -2.42
C ALA A 117 -8.71 6.91 -3.19
N PRO A 118 -9.16 6.41 -4.37
CA PRO A 118 -10.17 7.10 -5.18
C PRO A 118 -11.50 7.37 -4.46
N ASN A 119 -11.91 6.49 -3.54
CA ASN A 119 -13.08 6.66 -2.68
C ASN A 119 -12.78 7.51 -1.42
N LEU A 120 -11.72 8.31 -1.45
CA LEU A 120 -11.19 9.11 -0.35
C LEU A 120 -10.80 8.30 0.90
N ALA A 121 -10.75 6.97 0.82
CA ALA A 121 -10.34 6.13 1.94
C ALA A 121 -8.86 6.31 2.26
N THR A 122 -8.53 6.49 3.54
CA THR A 122 -7.14 6.50 4.04
C THR A 122 -6.68 5.09 4.44
N PRO A 123 -5.37 4.84 4.60
CA PRO A 123 -4.87 3.58 5.14
C PRO A 123 -5.51 3.20 6.48
N LEU A 124 -5.75 4.17 7.37
CA LEU A 124 -6.41 3.94 8.66
C LEU A 124 -7.83 3.40 8.47
N MET A 125 -8.59 3.99 7.56
CA MET A 125 -9.95 3.54 7.24
C MET A 125 -9.97 2.11 6.69
N ILE A 126 -9.04 1.79 5.78
CA ILE A 126 -8.95 0.46 5.17
C ILE A 126 -8.62 -0.59 6.23
N ALA A 127 -7.60 -0.34 7.06
CA ALA A 127 -7.24 -1.25 8.16
C ALA A 127 -8.39 -1.42 9.17
N ALA A 128 -9.09 -0.33 9.47
CA ALA A 128 -10.19 -0.34 10.43
C ALA A 128 -11.42 -1.10 9.92
N ARG A 129 -11.76 -0.93 8.64
CA ARG A 129 -12.81 -1.69 7.96
C ARG A 129 -12.50 -3.20 7.92
N ASN A 130 -11.24 -3.57 7.70
CA ASN A 130 -10.84 -4.96 7.53
C ASN A 130 -10.47 -5.68 8.84
N GLY A 131 -10.54 -5.01 10.00
CA GLY A 131 -10.31 -5.67 11.30
C GLY A 131 -8.83 -5.78 11.70
N HIS A 132 -7.92 -5.05 11.05
CA HIS A 132 -6.48 -5.18 11.27
C HIS A 132 -6.00 -4.31 12.44
N ILE A 133 -6.29 -4.74 13.68
CA ILE A 133 -6.05 -3.94 14.89
C ILE A 133 -4.58 -3.52 15.07
N GLU A 134 -3.62 -4.38 14.76
CA GLU A 134 -2.20 -4.03 14.92
C GLU A 134 -1.73 -2.98 13.90
N VAL A 135 -2.23 -3.05 12.66
CA VAL A 135 -2.01 -1.97 11.68
C VAL A 135 -2.65 -0.67 12.15
N VAL A 136 -3.87 -0.72 12.68
CA VAL A 136 -4.52 0.47 13.27
C VAL A 136 -3.64 1.06 14.37
N ARG A 137 -3.11 0.25 15.29
CA ARG A 137 -2.18 0.74 16.33
C ARG A 137 -0.96 1.43 15.74
N ARG A 138 -0.34 0.87 14.69
CA ARG A 138 0.82 1.49 14.03
C ARG A 138 0.48 2.82 13.37
N LEU A 139 -0.67 2.90 12.68
CA LEU A 139 -1.13 4.15 12.07
C LEU A 139 -1.50 5.20 13.12
N LEU A 140 -2.14 4.81 14.22
CA LEU A 140 -2.45 5.69 15.35
C LEU A 140 -1.21 6.15 16.13
N ALA A 141 -0.09 5.42 16.05
CA ALA A 141 1.16 5.86 16.65
C ALA A 141 1.80 7.04 15.89
N VAL A 142 1.42 7.25 14.62
CA VAL A 142 1.88 8.41 13.84
C VAL A 142 1.07 9.65 14.27
N PRO A 143 1.72 10.71 14.81
CA PRO A 143 1.01 11.88 15.30
C PRO A 143 0.21 12.63 14.22
N ALA A 144 0.69 12.59 12.98
CA ALA A 144 0.07 13.26 11.84
C ALA A 144 -1.18 12.55 11.29
N THR A 145 -1.52 11.35 11.77
CA THR A 145 -2.68 10.59 11.29
C THR A 145 -3.98 11.33 11.57
N ASP A 146 -4.75 11.62 10.52
CA ASP A 146 -6.04 12.28 10.59
C ASP A 146 -7.14 11.27 10.96
N LEU A 147 -7.68 11.44 12.17
CA LEU A 147 -8.73 10.57 12.71
C LEU A 147 -10.15 11.01 12.30
N ASN A 148 -10.27 12.18 11.66
CA ASN A 148 -11.53 12.81 11.27
C ASN A 148 -11.69 12.91 9.76
N ALA A 149 -10.71 12.42 8.98
CA ALA A 149 -10.87 12.21 7.55
C ALA A 149 -12.17 11.43 7.28
N LEU A 150 -12.85 11.81 6.20
CA LEU A 150 -14.06 11.15 5.73
C LEU A 150 -13.80 10.54 4.36
N ASN A 151 -14.29 9.33 4.14
CA ASN A 151 -14.36 8.74 2.80
C ASN A 151 -15.45 9.43 1.95
N ASP A 152 -15.62 8.99 0.70
CA ASP A 152 -16.64 9.49 -0.22
C ASP A 152 -18.08 9.33 0.30
N ALA A 153 -18.34 8.30 1.11
CA ALA A 153 -19.61 8.08 1.81
C ALA A 153 -19.79 8.93 3.08
N GLY A 154 -18.85 9.83 3.40
CA GLY A 154 -18.94 10.69 4.59
C GLY A 154 -18.64 9.97 5.91
N LEU A 155 -18.00 8.80 5.87
CA LEU A 155 -17.70 7.98 7.03
C LEU A 155 -16.24 8.14 7.47
N ALA A 156 -16.03 8.32 8.77
CA ALA A 156 -14.72 8.24 9.40
C ALA A 156 -14.31 6.78 9.69
N ALA A 157 -13.04 6.54 9.99
CA ALA A 157 -12.49 5.19 10.19
C ALA A 157 -13.18 4.39 11.30
N ASP A 158 -13.56 5.02 12.42
CA ASP A 158 -14.30 4.38 13.51
C ASP A 158 -15.73 3.99 13.10
N VAL A 159 -16.42 4.86 12.36
CA VAL A 159 -17.77 4.55 11.86
C VAL A 159 -17.73 3.42 10.84
N TRP A 160 -16.73 3.42 9.96
CA TRP A 160 -16.59 2.36 8.97
C TRP A 160 -16.18 1.01 9.60
N ALA A 161 -15.38 1.04 10.67
CA ALA A 161 -15.10 -0.13 11.50
C ALA A 161 -16.38 -0.71 12.12
N LEU A 162 -17.25 0.13 12.70
CA LEU A 162 -18.53 -0.30 13.28
C LEU A 162 -19.44 -0.97 12.24
N GLN A 163 -19.52 -0.42 11.02
CA GLN A 163 -20.31 -1.04 9.94
C GLN A 163 -19.84 -2.44 9.54
N ASN A 164 -18.59 -2.78 9.84
CA ASN A 164 -17.98 -4.08 9.54
C ASN A 164 -17.77 -4.94 10.80
N ALA A 165 -18.50 -4.63 11.88
CA ALA A 165 -18.45 -5.33 13.17
C ALA A 165 -17.08 -5.31 13.90
N ASN A 166 -16.21 -4.35 13.58
CA ASN A 166 -14.90 -4.17 14.23
C ASN A 166 -15.00 -3.17 15.40
N THR A 167 -15.83 -3.50 16.39
CA THR A 167 -16.15 -2.59 17.53
C THR A 167 -14.91 -2.19 18.32
N ASP A 168 -14.02 -3.13 18.64
CA ASP A 168 -12.79 -2.86 19.41
C ASP A 168 -11.88 -1.83 18.71
N ILE A 169 -11.82 -1.88 17.38
CA ILE A 169 -11.06 -0.93 16.58
C ILE A 169 -11.73 0.45 16.60
N ALA A 170 -13.04 0.51 16.49
CA ALA A 170 -13.77 1.77 16.58
C ALA A 170 -13.56 2.43 17.94
N GLU A 171 -13.65 1.66 19.03
CA GLU A 171 -13.38 2.14 20.39
C GLU A 171 -11.94 2.63 20.55
N LEU A 172 -10.96 1.90 19.99
CA LEU A 172 -9.56 2.29 19.98
C LEU A 172 -9.34 3.65 19.28
N ILE A 173 -9.93 3.84 18.09
CA ILE A 173 -9.81 5.09 17.33
C ILE A 173 -10.49 6.24 18.09
N GLN A 174 -11.68 6.00 18.67
CA GLN A 174 -12.39 7.01 19.47
C GLN A 174 -11.63 7.40 20.74
N ALA A 175 -11.02 6.43 21.42
CA ALA A 175 -10.18 6.68 22.58
C ALA A 175 -8.96 7.54 22.22
N GLU A 176 -8.28 7.23 21.12
CA GLU A 176 -7.15 8.01 20.63
C GLU A 176 -7.57 9.42 20.18
N ARG A 177 -8.74 9.57 19.53
CA ARG A 177 -9.32 10.86 19.18
C ARG A 177 -9.56 11.73 20.41
N LYS A 178 -10.17 11.17 21.46
CA LYS A 178 -10.37 11.85 22.76
C LYS A 178 -9.04 12.22 23.42
N ARG A 179 -8.06 11.30 23.42
CA ARG A 179 -6.73 11.53 23.97
C ARG A 179 -6.01 12.69 23.27
N ARG A 180 -6.17 12.84 21.96
CA ARG A 180 -5.62 13.94 21.16
C ARG A 180 -6.43 15.25 21.28
N GLY A 181 -7.54 15.26 22.02
CA GLY A 181 -8.42 16.43 22.15
C GLY A 181 -9.12 16.83 20.85
N LEU A 182 -9.26 15.89 19.91
CA LEU A 182 -9.89 16.15 18.62
C LEU A 182 -11.42 16.07 18.75
N PRO A 183 -12.17 16.97 18.10
CA PRO A 183 -13.63 16.88 18.08
C PRO A 183 -14.08 15.63 17.33
N ALA A 184 -15.32 15.18 17.56
CA ALA A 184 -15.94 14.17 16.71
C ALA A 184 -16.01 14.68 15.24
N PRO A 185 -15.89 13.80 14.25
CA PRO A 185 -16.00 14.20 12.86
C PRO A 185 -17.37 14.82 12.59
N ALA A 186 -17.41 15.88 11.78
CA ALA A 186 -18.65 16.51 11.36
C ALA A 186 -19.36 15.59 10.34
N ILE A 187 -20.13 14.62 10.84
CA ILE A 187 -20.88 13.69 10.02
C ILE A 187 -21.91 14.49 9.23
N ARG A 188 -21.75 14.59 7.90
CA ARG A 188 -22.84 14.99 7.02
C ARG A 188 -23.73 13.77 6.85
N VAL A 189 -24.74 13.64 7.69
CA VAL A 189 -25.77 12.62 7.49
C VAL A 189 -26.52 13.02 6.22
N THR A 190 -26.22 12.38 5.08
CA THR A 190 -27.16 12.30 3.97
C THR A 190 -28.25 11.33 4.40
N ILE A 191 -29.33 11.90 4.93
CA ILE A 191 -30.60 11.19 5.05
C ILE A 191 -31.15 11.14 3.62
N GLU A 192 -31.17 9.96 3.02
CA GLU A 192 -32.10 9.64 1.93
C GLU A 192 -33.35 8.98 2.50
#